data_AF-A0A0L6JQT6-F1
#
_entry.id   AF-A0A0L6JQT6-F1
#
_cell.length_a   1.000
_cell.length_b   1.000
_cell.length_c   1.000
_cell.angle_alpha   90.00
_cell.angle_beta   90.00
_cell.angle_gamma   90.00
#
_symmetry.space_group_name_H-M   'P 1'
#
loop_
_entity.id
_entity.type
_entity.pdbx_description
1 polymer ?
#
loop_
_entity_poly.entity_id
_entity_poly.type
_entity_poly.pdbx_seq_one_letter_code
_entity_poly.pdbx_strand_id
1 'polypeptide(L)'
;MFIWIMATSFFFMLSSTIISYLSPGPTEQQVMMFMQGMMGAMHNSLMGLSMSIEEDFDLKHLIANASAITIPLIFISIILGLYIRYLRGRRNSG
;
A
#
# COMPACT_ATOMS: atom_id res chain seq x y z
N MET A 1 -4.36 -20.98 -44.68
CA MET A 1 -4.70 -20.74 -43.27
C MET A 1 -4.12 -21.79 -42.33
N PHE A 2 -4.39 -23.08 -42.54
CA PHE A 2 -3.88 -24.16 -41.67
C PHE A 2 -2.35 -24.13 -41.45
N ILE A 3 -1.56 -23.97 -42.51
CA ILE A 3 -0.09 -23.89 -42.45
C ILE A 3 0.40 -22.71 -41.60
N TRP A 4 -0.31 -21.58 -41.66
CA TRP A 4 0.05 -20.37 -40.90
C TRP A 4 -0.23 -20.53 -39.41
N ILE A 5 -1.33 -21.18 -39.05
CA ILE A 5 -1.66 -21.52 -37.66
C ILE A 5 -0.63 -22.50 -37.10
N MET A 6 -0.28 -23.55 -37.86
CA MET A 6 0.73 -24.52 -37.43
C MET A 6 2.09 -23.86 -37.24
N ALA A 7 2.53 -23.00 -38.17
CA ALA A 7 3.81 -22.31 -38.08
C ALA A 7 3.90 -21.39 -36.84
N THR A 8 2.84 -20.64 -36.54
CA THR A 8 2.82 -19.75 -35.36
C THR A 8 2.77 -20.55 -34.05
N SER A 9 1.97 -21.62 -33.97
CA SER A 9 1.94 -22.50 -32.80
C SER A 9 3.29 -23.14 -32.49
N PHE A 10 3.98 -23.67 -33.51
CA PHE A 10 5.32 -24.24 -33.32
C PHE A 10 6.36 -23.19 -32.93
N PHE A 11 6.29 -21.99 -33.51
CA PHE A 11 7.18 -20.88 -33.14
C PHE A 11 7.01 -20.49 -31.66
N PHE A 12 5.78 -20.35 -31.17
CA PHE A 12 5.51 -20.02 -29.77
C PHE A 12 5.89 -21.16 -28.82
N MET A 13 5.61 -22.41 -29.17
CA MET A 13 5.98 -23.58 -28.37
C MET A 13 7.51 -23.70 -28.22
N LEU A 14 8.24 -23.53 -29.34
CA LEU A 14 9.69 -23.61 -29.36
C LEU A 14 10.32 -22.44 -28.59
N SER A 15 9.78 -21.22 -28.75
CA SER A 15 10.21 -20.04 -27.97
C SER A 15 9.98 -20.22 -26.47
N SER A 16 8.81 -20.71 -26.06
CA SER A 16 8.50 -20.96 -24.64
C SER A 16 9.43 -22.01 -24.03
N THR A 17 9.75 -23.07 -24.79
CA THR A 17 10.69 -24.12 -24.35
C THR A 17 12.09 -23.54 -24.18
N ILE A 18 12.56 -22.78 -25.17
CA ILE A 18 13.88 -22.12 -25.12
C ILE A 18 13.97 -21.16 -23.93
N ILE A 19 12.97 -20.31 -23.72
CA ILE A 19 12.93 -19.36 -22.59
C ILE A 19 12.92 -20.12 -21.25
N SER A 20 12.16 -21.22 -21.14
CA SER A 20 12.10 -22.01 -19.91
C SER A 20 13.41 -22.70 -19.56
N TYR A 21 14.22 -23.10 -20.55
CA TYR A 21 15.53 -23.73 -20.32
C TYR A 21 16.66 -22.70 -20.16
N LEU A 22 16.57 -21.55 -20.82
CA LEU A 22 17.61 -20.52 -20.81
C LEU A 22 17.40 -19.42 -19.76
N SER A 23 16.23 -19.37 -19.12
CA SER A 23 16.00 -18.49 -17.97
C SER A 23 16.31 -19.30 -16.71
N PRO A 24 17.57 -19.31 -16.20
CA PRO A 24 17.85 -19.93 -14.92
C PRO A 24 16.92 -19.31 -13.88
N GLY A 25 16.39 -20.14 -12.99
CA GLY A 25 15.65 -19.65 -11.83
C GLY A 25 16.48 -18.59 -11.10
N PRO A 26 15.83 -17.64 -10.41
CA PRO A 26 16.55 -16.59 -9.71
C PRO A 26 17.57 -17.24 -8.78
N THR A 27 18.82 -16.79 -8.86
CA THR A 27 19.88 -17.34 -8.02
C THR A 27 19.54 -17.08 -6.55
N GLU A 28 20.06 -17.90 -5.63
CA GLU A 28 19.85 -17.69 -4.19
C GLU A 28 20.21 -16.26 -3.76
N GLN A 29 21.25 -15.67 -4.38
CA GLN A 29 21.62 -14.27 -4.17
C GLN A 29 20.56 -13.27 -4.63
N GLN A 30 19.96 -13.48 -5.81
CA GLN A 30 18.88 -12.61 -6.32
C GLN A 30 17.62 -12.73 -5.46
N VAL A 31 17.27 -13.94 -5.04
CA VAL A 31 16.16 -14.18 -4.12
C VAL A 31 16.42 -13.50 -2.78
N MET A 32 17.63 -13.63 -2.23
CA MET A 32 17.99 -13.01 -0.97
C MET A 32 17.97 -11.48 -1.05
N MET A 33 18.49 -10.87 -2.13
CA MET A 33 18.39 -9.42 -2.36
C MET A 33 16.93 -8.96 -2.46
N PHE A 34 16.08 -9.71 -3.15
CA PHE A 34 14.66 -9.41 -3.27
C PHE A 34 13.94 -9.50 -1.92
N MET A 35 14.23 -10.55 -1.14
CA MET A 35 13.68 -10.72 0.21
C MET A 35 14.16 -9.62 1.16
N GLN A 36 15.43 -9.22 1.10
CA GLN A 36 15.96 -8.09 1.87
C GLN A 36 15.27 -6.77 1.50
N GLY A 37 15.03 -6.53 0.21
CA GLY A 37 14.28 -5.36 -0.25
C GLY A 37 12.83 -5.34 0.27
N MET A 38 12.13 -6.48 0.22
CA MET A 38 10.79 -6.60 0.80
C MET A 38 10.78 -6.41 2.31
N MET A 39 11.74 -6.98 3.04
CA MET A 39 11.86 -6.80 4.49
C MET A 39 12.12 -5.34 4.86
N GLY A 40 12.98 -4.65 4.10
CA GLY A 40 13.23 -3.22 4.29
C GLY A 40 11.99 -2.36 4.02
N ALA A 41 11.21 -2.69 2.99
CA ALA A 41 9.94 -2.01 2.72
C ALA A 41 8.89 -2.30 3.81
N MET A 42 8.86 -3.53 4.34
CA MET A 42 7.97 -3.91 5.44
C MET A 42 8.32 -3.18 6.74
N HIS A 43 9.60 -3.01 7.05
CA HIS A 43 10.06 -2.25 8.21
C HIS A 43 9.68 -0.76 8.13
N ASN A 44 9.70 -0.17 6.92
CA ASN A 44 9.29 1.22 6.71
C ASN A 44 7.78 1.39 6.47
N SER A 45 7.02 0.30 6.47
CA SER A 45 5.56 0.35 6.30
C SER A 45 4.84 0.67 7.61
N LEU A 46 3.53 0.96 7.53
CA LEU A 46 2.66 1.09 8.71
C LEU A 46 2.78 -0.10 9.68
N MET A 47 3.06 -1.29 9.17
CA MET A 47 3.26 -2.48 9.99
C MET A 47 4.58 -2.41 10.79
N GLY A 48 5.68 -2.01 10.15
CA GLY A 48 6.96 -1.81 10.84
C GLY A 48 6.91 -0.66 11.84
N LEU A 49 6.25 0.44 11.50
CA LEU A 49 5.97 1.53 12.44
C LEU A 49 5.11 1.06 13.62
N SER A 50 4.10 0.22 13.38
CA SER A 50 3.27 -0.32 14.47
C SER A 50 4.05 -1.24 15.42
N MET A 51 5.00 -2.03 14.90
CA MET A 51 5.87 -2.87 15.74
C MET A 51 6.83 -2.01 16.58
N SER A 52 7.46 -0.99 15.98
CA SER A 52 8.34 -0.09 16.73
C SER A 52 7.59 0.75 17.77
N ILE A 53 6.34 1.13 17.50
CA ILE A 53 5.48 1.83 18.48
C ILE A 53 5.03 0.90 19.62
N GLU A 54 4.94 -0.41 19.37
CA GLU A 54 4.54 -1.39 20.38
C GLU A 54 5.65 -1.68 21.40
N GLU A 55 6.92 -1.64 20.97
CA GLU A 55 8.07 -1.81 21.87
C GLU A 55 8.40 -0.55 22.69
N ASP A 56 8.02 0.63 22.21
CA ASP A 56 8.45 1.90 22.80
C ASP A 56 7.33 2.58 23.62
N PHE A 57 7.40 2.43 24.96
CA PHE A 57 6.36 2.81 25.91
C PHE A 57 6.03 4.32 25.88
N ASP A 58 7.04 5.17 25.70
CA ASP A 58 6.89 6.62 25.69
C ASP A 58 6.19 7.13 24.41
N LEU A 59 6.51 6.55 23.25
CA LEU A 59 5.86 6.86 21.97
C LEU A 59 4.39 6.47 21.98
N LYS A 60 4.07 5.31 22.57
CA LYS A 60 2.68 4.86 22.74
C LYS A 60 1.86 5.84 23.57
N HIS A 61 2.42 6.33 24.68
CA HIS A 61 1.75 7.33 25.51
C HIS A 61 1.59 8.67 24.81
N LEU A 62 2.59 9.12 24.05
CA LEU A 62 2.52 10.36 23.29
C LEU A 62 1.42 10.30 22.22
N ILE A 63 1.35 9.19 21.46
CA ILE A 63 0.34 8.97 20.41
C ILE A 63 -1.06 8.83 21.02
N ALA A 64 -1.20 8.12 22.14
CA ALA A 64 -2.49 8.01 22.85
C ALA A 64 -2.99 9.38 23.33
N ASN A 65 -2.12 10.21 23.91
CA ASN A 65 -2.49 11.55 24.36
C ASN A 65 -2.80 12.48 23.18
N ALA A 66 -2.00 12.43 22.10
CA ALA A 66 -2.24 13.23 20.91
C ALA A 66 -3.57 12.86 20.24
N SER A 67 -3.86 11.57 20.10
CA SER A 67 -5.12 11.09 19.50
C SER A 67 -6.34 11.43 20.37
N ALA A 68 -6.22 11.33 21.69
CA ALA A 68 -7.28 11.70 22.63
C ALA A 68 -7.70 13.17 22.52
N ILE A 69 -6.78 14.08 22.15
CA ILE A 69 -7.08 15.50 21.93
C ILE A 69 -7.53 15.75 20.49
N THR A 70 -6.90 15.12 19.50
CA THR A 70 -7.13 15.40 18.08
C THR A 70 -8.51 14.94 17.62
N ILE A 71 -8.95 13.74 18.04
CA ILE A 71 -10.25 13.18 17.64
C ILE A 71 -11.42 14.09 18.03
N PRO A 72 -11.59 14.50 19.31
CA PRO A 72 -12.69 15.39 19.67
C PRO A 72 -12.60 16.76 19.00
N LEU A 73 -11.39 17.27 18.74
CA LEU A 73 -11.20 18.54 18.03
C LEU A 73 -11.71 18.46 16.58
N ILE A 74 -11.44 17.33 15.89
CA ILE A 74 -12.01 17.07 14.56
C ILE A 74 -13.53 17.05 14.61
N PHE A 75 -14.14 16.34 15.57
CA PHE A 75 -15.60 16.31 15.73
C PHE A 75 -16.19 17.70 15.96
N ILE A 76 -15.59 18.50 16.84
CA ILE A 76 -16.01 19.88 17.08
C ILE A 76 -15.91 20.69 15.79
N SER A 77 -14.82 20.55 15.03
CA SER A 77 -14.65 21.29 13.77
C SER A 77 -15.73 20.94 12.73
N ILE A 78 -16.12 19.67 12.64
CA ILE A 78 -17.14 19.20 11.70
C ILE A 78 -18.52 19.74 12.13
N ILE A 79 -18.85 19.66 13.41
CA ILE A 79 -20.11 20.18 13.96
C ILE A 79 -20.20 21.68 13.73
N LEU A 80 -19.12 22.43 14.02
CA LEU A 80 -19.07 23.87 13.80
C LEU A 80 -19.23 24.21 12.31
N GLY A 81 -18.55 23.48 11.43
CA GLY A 81 -18.63 23.66 9.98
C GLY A 81 -20.03 23.40 9.43
N LEU A 82 -20.70 22.34 9.89
CA LEU A 82 -22.08 22.03 9.53
C LEU A 82 -23.05 23.08 10.07
N TYR A 83 -22.85 23.54 11.31
CA TYR A 83 -23.67 24.57 11.94
C TYR A 83 -23.59 25.91 11.19
N ILE A 84 -22.38 26.35 10.82
CA ILE A 84 -22.16 27.56 10.02
C ILE A 84 -22.81 27.41 8.64
N ARG A 85 -22.67 26.23 8.00
CA ARG A 85 -23.28 25.96 6.70
C ARG A 85 -24.80 26.02 6.75
N TYR A 86 -25.40 25.46 7.81
CA TYR A 86 -26.85 25.50 8.02
C TYR A 86 -27.37 26.93 8.23
N LEU A 87 -26.68 27.73 9.05
CA LEU A 87 -27.00 29.15 9.28
C LEU A 87 -26.91 29.98 7.99
N ARG A 88 -25.87 29.76 7.17
CA ARG A 88 -25.69 30.47 5.91
C ARG A 88 -26.72 30.05 4.86
N GLY A 89 -27.13 28.78 4.84
CA GLY A 89 -28.22 28.28 4.01
C GLY A 89 -29.57 28.94 4.32
N ARG A 90 -29.90 29.13 5.61
CA ARG A 90 -31.13 29.83 6.01
C ARG A 90 -31.15 31.32 5.64
N ARG A 91 -29.99 31.98 5.63
CA ARG A 91 -29.87 33.42 5.31
C ARG A 91 -29.95 33.74 3.82
N ASN A 92 -29.68 32.77 2.94
CA ASN A 92 -29.78 32.93 1.48
C ASN A 92 -31.18 32.59 0.91
N SER A 93 -32.13 32.16 1.73
CA SER A 93 -33.49 31.79 1.31
C SER A 93 -34.59 32.71 1.86
N GLY A 94 -34.23 33.89 2.37
CA GLY A 94 -35.13 35.00 2.68
C GLY A 94 -34.63 36.27 2.01
#